data_AF-A0A958RJG8-F1
#
_entry.id   AF-A0A958RJG8-F1
#
_cell.length_a   1.000
_cell.length_b   1.000
_cell.length_c   1.000
_cell.angle_alpha   90.00
_cell.angle_beta   90.00
_cell.angle_gamma   90.00
#
_symmetry.space_group_name_H-M   'P 1'
#
loop_
_entity.id
_entity.type
_entity.pdbx_description
1 polymer ?
#
loop_
_entity_poly.entity_id
_entity_poly.type
_entity_poly.pdbx_seq_one_letter_code
_entity_poly.pdbx_strand_id
1 'polypeptide(L)'
;MNGKTELVAQPIEPYVLNFLSRQMDSDRYQVLPLAGDASARRYYRIVCEEDSWVLMQWEPFEANDKYPFLSVQKHFLKHGVQVPDVKCMAPELGLVMLEDLGDLTLERKFWENQNQDLALPFYLQAIDELIKIHYSATQDMDPSCTAFAIEFDTKKLLWEMNYGRQHLLEALGEVSFSDSDSK
;
A
#
# COMPACT_ATOMS: atom_id res chain seq x y z
N MET A 1 18.55 -26.01 -12.03
CA MET A 1 17.22 -26.25 -12.63
C MET A 1 16.40 -25.00 -12.34
N ASN A 2 16.10 -24.23 -13.38
CA ASN A 2 15.45 -22.92 -13.27
C ASN A 2 13.94 -23.08 -13.13
N GLY A 3 13.41 -22.95 -11.92
CA GLY A 3 11.99 -22.72 -11.70
C GLY A 3 11.70 -21.23 -11.83
N LYS A 4 11.45 -20.76 -13.06
CA LYS A 4 10.75 -19.48 -13.24
C LYS A 4 9.31 -19.73 -12.84
N THR A 5 8.93 -19.33 -11.64
CA THR A 5 7.53 -19.17 -11.26
C THR A 5 6.95 -18.09 -12.16
N GLU A 6 6.31 -18.50 -13.25
CA GLU A 6 5.43 -17.61 -14.00
C GLU A 6 4.32 -17.18 -13.03
N LEU A 7 4.36 -15.91 -12.61
CA LEU A 7 3.22 -15.26 -11.99
C LEU A 7 2.13 -15.23 -13.06
N VAL A 8 1.31 -16.27 -13.09
CA VAL A 8 0.07 -16.28 -13.86
C VAL A 8 -0.74 -15.11 -13.30
N ALA A 9 -0.90 -14.05 -14.09
CA ALA A 9 -1.78 -12.94 -13.74
C ALA A 9 -3.15 -13.55 -13.45
N GLN A 10 -3.54 -13.56 -12.18
CA GLN A 10 -4.81 -14.14 -11.78
C GLN A 10 -5.93 -13.37 -12.50
N PRO A 11 -6.91 -14.07 -13.08
CA PRO A 11 -8.03 -13.39 -13.72
C PRO A 11 -8.73 -12.49 -12.70
N ILE A 12 -9.01 -11.25 -13.11
CA ILE A 12 -9.69 -10.26 -12.28
C ILE A 12 -11.09 -10.80 -11.93
N GLU A 13 -11.44 -10.76 -10.64
CA GLU A 13 -12.71 -11.34 -10.21
C GLU A 13 -13.93 -10.54 -10.74
N PRO A 14 -15.05 -11.20 -11.07
CA PRO A 14 -16.21 -10.53 -11.67
C PRO A 14 -16.79 -9.37 -10.84
N TYR A 15 -16.69 -9.43 -9.51
CA TYR A 15 -17.16 -8.34 -8.65
C TYR A 15 -16.30 -7.07 -8.78
N VAL A 16 -15.00 -7.22 -9.07
CA VAL A 16 -14.10 -6.10 -9.33
C VAL A 16 -14.52 -5.38 -10.61
N LEU A 17 -14.80 -6.15 -11.68
CA LEU A 17 -15.28 -5.58 -12.94
C LEU A 17 -16.64 -4.88 -12.78
N ASN A 18 -17.54 -5.44 -11.97
CA ASN A 18 -18.83 -4.82 -11.66
C ASN A 18 -18.68 -3.51 -10.88
N PHE A 19 -17.74 -3.46 -9.93
CA PHE A 19 -17.41 -2.23 -9.24
C PHE A 19 -16.89 -1.18 -10.23
N LEU A 20 -15.91 -1.54 -11.07
CA LEU A 20 -15.35 -0.63 -12.07
C LEU A 20 -16.42 -0.09 -13.04
N SER A 21 -17.29 -0.95 -13.57
CA SER A 21 -18.35 -0.53 -14.49
C SER A 21 -19.37 0.43 -13.87
N ARG A 22 -19.47 0.50 -12.54
CA ARG A 22 -20.35 1.45 -11.83
C ARG A 22 -19.66 2.78 -11.53
N GLN A 23 -18.33 2.78 -11.42
CA GLN A 23 -17.54 3.96 -11.05
C GLN A 23 -16.94 4.69 -12.26
N MET A 24 -16.84 4.00 -13.40
CA MET A 24 -16.30 4.54 -14.63
C MET A 24 -17.43 5.03 -15.54
N ASP A 25 -17.27 6.21 -16.13
CA ASP A 25 -18.22 6.77 -17.10
C ASP A 25 -18.12 6.12 -18.50
N SER A 26 -17.20 5.17 -18.68
CA SER A 26 -16.90 4.51 -19.94
C SER A 26 -16.66 3.01 -19.74
N ASP A 27 -17.16 2.21 -20.68
CA ASP A 27 -16.86 0.77 -20.76
C ASP A 27 -15.50 0.48 -21.40
N ARG A 28 -14.76 1.52 -21.83
CA ARG A 28 -13.45 1.39 -22.48
C ARG A 28 -12.33 1.71 -21.51
N TYR A 29 -12.02 0.75 -20.65
CA TYR A 29 -10.87 0.83 -19.75
C TYR A 29 -10.00 -0.43 -19.85
N GLN A 30 -8.72 -0.28 -19.48
CA GLN A 30 -7.78 -1.38 -19.31
C GLN A 30 -7.50 -1.57 -17.82
N VAL A 31 -7.36 -2.82 -17.40
CA VAL A 31 -6.96 -3.17 -16.03
C VAL A 31 -5.61 -3.86 -16.10
N LEU A 32 -4.58 -3.19 -15.57
CA LEU A 32 -3.20 -3.64 -15.61
C LEU A 32 -2.75 -3.99 -14.19
N PRO A 33 -2.29 -5.21 -13.89
CA PRO A 33 -1.77 -5.53 -12.58
C PRO A 33 -0.51 -4.70 -12.29
N LEU A 34 -0.43 -4.11 -11.10
CA LEU A 34 0.78 -3.50 -10.59
C LEU A 34 1.54 -4.52 -9.73
N ALA A 35 2.87 -4.48 -9.79
CA ALA A 35 3.70 -5.33 -8.94
C ALA A 35 3.38 -5.03 -7.47
N GLY A 36 2.96 -6.07 -6.74
CA GLY A 36 2.75 -5.98 -5.30
C GLY A 36 4.04 -6.31 -4.57
N ASP A 37 4.51 -5.40 -3.73
CA ASP A 37 5.65 -5.65 -2.86
C ASP A 37 5.16 -6.10 -1.48
N ALA A 38 5.47 -7.36 -1.14
CA ALA A 38 5.46 -7.95 0.20
C ALA A 38 4.15 -7.96 1.02
N SER A 39 3.03 -7.43 0.51
CA SER A 39 1.71 -7.51 1.17
C SER A 39 0.74 -8.38 0.39
N ALA A 40 -0.29 -8.92 1.04
CA ALA A 40 -1.39 -9.60 0.34
C ALA A 40 -2.33 -8.62 -0.40
N ARG A 41 -2.08 -7.29 -0.38
CA ARG A 41 -2.85 -6.30 -1.13
C ARG A 41 -2.47 -6.40 -2.59
N ARG A 42 -3.48 -6.47 -3.45
CA ARG A 42 -3.31 -6.46 -4.90
C ARG A 42 -3.63 -5.06 -5.40
N TYR A 43 -2.82 -4.57 -6.32
CA TYR A 43 -3.01 -3.28 -6.94
C TYR A 43 -3.18 -3.44 -8.45
N TYR A 44 -4.11 -2.70 -9.02
CA TYR A 44 -4.35 -2.66 -10.46
C TYR A 44 -4.41 -1.22 -10.92
N ARG A 45 -3.67 -0.89 -11.97
CA ARG A 45 -3.86 0.38 -12.68
C ARG A 45 -5.04 0.25 -13.63
N ILE A 46 -6.01 1.13 -13.47
CA ILE A 46 -7.18 1.28 -14.34
C ILE A 46 -6.89 2.44 -15.28
N VAL A 47 -6.76 2.18 -16.58
CA VAL A 47 -6.50 3.20 -17.60
C VAL A 47 -7.77 3.44 -18.39
N CYS A 48 -8.25 4.68 -18.44
CA CYS A 48 -9.44 5.08 -19.18
C CYS A 48 -9.14 6.36 -19.95
N GLU A 49 -8.98 6.24 -21.27
CA GLU A 49 -8.58 7.35 -22.14
C GLU A 49 -7.27 8.01 -21.68
N GLU A 50 -7.31 9.28 -21.27
CA GLU A 50 -6.16 10.04 -20.77
C GLU A 50 -5.99 9.97 -19.24
N ASP A 51 -6.98 9.40 -18.54
CA ASP A 51 -6.98 9.29 -17.08
C ASP A 51 -6.55 7.90 -16.60
N SER A 52 -5.94 7.85 -15.43
CA SER A 52 -5.65 6.59 -14.74
C SER A 52 -5.89 6.65 -13.24
N TRP A 53 -6.17 5.48 -12.68
CA TRP A 53 -6.47 5.28 -11.26
C TRP A 53 -5.80 4.00 -10.76
N VAL A 54 -5.54 3.91 -9.46
CA VAL A 54 -5.05 2.68 -8.83
C VAL A 54 -6.17 2.06 -8.00
N LEU A 55 -6.59 0.86 -8.37
CA LEU A 55 -7.48 0.03 -7.56
C LEU A 55 -6.66 -0.81 -6.59
N MET A 56 -6.80 -0.54 -5.30
CA MET A 56 -6.35 -1.42 -4.23
C MET A 56 -7.43 -2.45 -3.92
N GLN A 57 -7.04 -3.72 -3.86
CA GLN A 57 -7.87 -4.84 -3.45
C GLN A 57 -7.25 -5.54 -2.23
N TRP A 58 -8.06 -5.74 -1.21
CA TRP A 58 -7.72 -6.44 0.03
C TRP A 58 -8.90 -7.30 0.50
N GLU A 59 -8.91 -7.74 1.76
CA GLU A 59 -10.07 -8.30 2.41
C GLU A 59 -11.14 -7.22 2.71
N PRO A 60 -12.43 -7.60 2.81
CA PRO A 60 -13.48 -6.68 3.21
C PRO A 60 -13.18 -5.99 4.55
N PHE A 61 -13.55 -4.72 4.65
CA PHE A 61 -13.30 -3.89 5.83
C PHE A 61 -14.51 -3.03 6.16
N GLU A 62 -14.53 -2.47 7.36
CA GLU A 62 -15.57 -1.53 7.77
C GLU A 62 -15.30 -0.16 7.15
N ALA A 63 -16.33 0.44 6.55
CA ALA A 63 -16.28 1.78 5.94
C ALA A 63 -15.99 2.92 6.94
N ASN A 64 -15.90 2.60 8.24
CA ASN A 64 -15.57 3.60 9.24
C ASN A 64 -14.12 4.06 9.05
N ASP A 65 -13.81 5.27 9.53
CA ASP A 65 -12.45 5.85 9.49
C ASP A 65 -11.42 5.04 10.34
N LYS A 66 -11.73 3.80 10.71
CA LYS A 66 -10.86 2.89 11.47
C LYS A 66 -10.10 1.91 10.60
N TYR A 67 -10.43 1.75 9.31
CA TYR A 67 -9.57 0.95 8.44
C TYR A 67 -8.20 1.65 8.36
N PRO A 68 -7.08 1.01 8.79
CA PRO A 68 -5.85 1.74 9.07
C PRO A 68 -5.30 2.54 7.89
N PHE A 69 -5.41 2.01 6.68
CA PHE A 69 -4.99 2.73 5.47
C PHE A 69 -5.76 4.04 5.28
N LEU A 70 -7.10 4.00 5.36
CA LEU A 70 -7.95 5.17 5.18
C LEU A 70 -7.82 6.15 6.36
N SER A 71 -7.69 5.63 7.58
CA SER A 71 -7.50 6.44 8.79
C SER A 71 -6.24 7.30 8.69
N VAL A 72 -5.11 6.67 8.36
CA VAL A 72 -3.80 7.35 8.25
C VAL A 72 -3.76 8.26 7.02
N GLN A 73 -4.30 7.83 5.88
CA GLN A 73 -4.38 8.65 4.67
C GLN A 73 -5.13 9.95 4.95
N LYS A 74 -6.31 9.87 5.59
CA LYS A 74 -7.14 11.03 5.93
C LYS A 74 -6.42 11.98 6.90
N HIS A 75 -5.75 11.41 7.89
CA HIS A 75 -4.95 12.18 8.86
C HIS A 75 -3.80 12.93 8.16
N PHE A 76 -3.04 12.25 7.32
CA PHE A 76 -1.95 12.84 6.55
C PHE A 76 -2.43 13.92 5.59
N LEU A 77 -3.52 13.67 4.86
CA LEU A 77 -4.13 14.65 3.96
C LEU A 77 -4.55 15.93 4.70
N LYS A 78 -5.18 15.80 5.88
CA LYS A 78 -5.57 16.92 6.75
C LYS A 78 -4.37 17.82 7.12
N HIS A 79 -3.17 17.24 7.22
CA HIS A 79 -1.93 17.95 7.55
C HIS A 79 -1.06 18.30 6.34
N GLY A 80 -1.63 18.18 5.12
CA GLY A 80 -0.96 18.59 3.88
C GLY A 80 0.20 17.69 3.46
N VAL A 81 0.29 16.47 4.01
CA VAL A 81 1.19 15.43 3.52
C VAL A 81 0.65 14.94 2.18
N GLN A 82 1.53 14.82 1.18
CA GLN A 82 1.15 14.33 -0.13
C GLN A 82 0.88 12.82 -0.08
N VAL A 83 -0.41 12.47 -0.12
CA VAL A 83 -0.93 11.11 -0.16
C VAL A 83 -1.93 11.00 -1.31
N PRO A 84 -2.12 9.81 -1.93
CA PRO A 84 -3.05 9.68 -3.03
C PRO A 84 -4.48 9.98 -2.57
N ASP A 85 -5.23 10.70 -3.38
CA ASP A 85 -6.65 10.93 -3.14
C ASP A 85 -7.45 9.63 -3.22
N VAL A 86 -8.48 9.51 -2.36
CA VAL A 86 -9.43 8.40 -2.40
C VAL A 86 -10.64 8.82 -3.24
N LYS A 87 -10.77 8.28 -4.46
CA LYS A 87 -11.88 8.58 -5.37
C LYS A 87 -13.19 7.96 -4.90
N CYS A 88 -13.17 6.66 -4.65
CA CYS A 88 -14.32 5.89 -4.18
C CYS A 88 -13.88 4.54 -3.60
N MET A 89 -14.81 3.83 -2.94
CA MET A 89 -14.52 2.55 -2.31
C MET A 89 -15.77 1.66 -2.24
N ALA A 90 -15.56 0.35 -2.15
CA ALA A 90 -16.56 -0.66 -1.81
C ALA A 90 -16.00 -1.53 -0.65
N PRO A 91 -16.16 -1.09 0.61
CA PRO A 91 -15.56 -1.73 1.78
C PRO A 91 -15.97 -3.19 1.97
N GLU A 92 -17.22 -3.51 1.66
CA GLU A 92 -17.77 -4.88 1.69
C GLU A 92 -17.13 -5.82 0.67
N LEU A 93 -16.48 -5.26 -0.37
CA LEU A 93 -15.73 -5.99 -1.39
C LEU A 93 -14.20 -5.86 -1.20
N GLY A 94 -13.75 -5.10 -0.20
CA GLY A 94 -12.32 -4.85 0.03
C GLY A 94 -11.66 -3.99 -1.05
N LEU A 95 -12.42 -3.10 -1.70
CA LEU A 95 -11.94 -2.28 -2.83
C LEU A 95 -11.82 -0.80 -2.47
N VAL A 96 -10.68 -0.19 -2.84
CA VAL A 96 -10.46 1.27 -2.76
C VAL A 96 -9.84 1.76 -4.06
N MET A 97 -10.45 2.77 -4.67
CA MET A 97 -9.96 3.42 -5.88
C MET A 97 -9.23 4.70 -5.49
N LEU A 98 -7.96 4.79 -5.87
CA LEU A 98 -7.00 5.82 -5.50
C LEU A 98 -6.55 6.59 -6.74
N GLU A 99 -6.14 7.84 -6.52
CA GLU A 99 -5.33 8.60 -7.48
C GLU A 99 -4.11 7.79 -7.93
N ASP A 100 -3.80 7.86 -9.23
CA ASP A 100 -2.59 7.27 -9.79
C ASP A 100 -1.45 8.29 -9.82
N LEU A 101 -0.43 8.06 -9.00
CA LEU A 101 0.75 8.92 -8.90
C LEU A 101 1.80 8.64 -10.00
N GLY A 102 1.50 7.72 -10.92
CA GLY A 102 2.38 7.33 -12.02
C GLY A 102 3.47 6.33 -11.64
N ASP A 103 4.47 6.21 -12.50
CA ASP A 103 5.53 5.18 -12.42
C ASP A 103 6.91 5.71 -12.01
N LEU A 104 7.01 7.01 -11.76
CA LEU A 104 8.29 7.64 -11.47
C LEU A 104 8.59 7.56 -9.98
N THR A 105 9.28 6.50 -9.58
CA THR A 105 9.80 6.38 -8.20
C THR A 105 11.04 7.25 -8.01
N LEU A 106 11.29 7.66 -6.76
CA LEU A 106 12.52 8.37 -6.38
C LEU A 106 13.78 7.54 -6.72
N GLU A 107 13.70 6.22 -6.50
CA GLU A 107 14.76 5.27 -6.88
C GLU A 107 15.04 5.32 -8.38
N ARG A 108 14.00 5.19 -9.22
CA ARG A 108 14.16 5.23 -10.67
C ARG A 108 14.76 6.57 -11.11
N LYS A 109 14.27 7.68 -10.54
CA LYS A 109 14.78 9.01 -10.87
C LYS A 109 16.27 9.17 -10.52
N PHE A 110 16.71 8.58 -9.43
CA PHE A 110 18.12 8.53 -9.05
C PHE A 110 18.94 7.72 -10.07
N TRP A 111 18.49 6.52 -10.43
CA TRP A 111 19.21 5.64 -11.38
C TRP A 111 19.29 6.19 -12.81
N GLU A 112 18.28 6.93 -13.27
CA GLU A 112 18.29 7.55 -14.59
C GLU A 112 19.36 8.64 -14.74
N ASN A 113 19.76 9.29 -13.64
CA ASN A 113 20.68 10.43 -13.68
C ASN A 113 22.06 10.13 -13.07
N GLN A 114 22.14 9.16 -12.14
CA GLN A 114 23.35 8.79 -11.37
C GLN A 114 24.16 9.99 -10.85
N ASN A 115 23.48 11.10 -10.59
CA ASN A 115 24.08 12.37 -10.23
C ASN A 115 23.37 12.90 -8.99
N GLN A 116 24.14 13.08 -7.92
CA GLN A 116 23.64 13.54 -6.63
C GLN A 116 23.04 14.94 -6.71
N ASP A 117 23.63 15.85 -7.48
CA ASP A 117 23.15 17.23 -7.62
C ASP A 117 21.77 17.28 -8.28
N LEU A 118 21.49 16.34 -9.18
CA LEU A 118 20.19 16.19 -9.84
C LEU A 118 19.16 15.46 -8.97
N ALA A 119 19.60 14.61 -8.05
CA ALA A 119 18.73 13.88 -7.12
C ALA A 119 18.36 14.71 -5.89
N LEU A 120 19.25 15.59 -5.42
CA LEU A 120 19.10 16.37 -4.20
C LEU A 120 17.76 17.11 -4.09
N PRO A 121 17.24 17.79 -5.14
CA PRO A 121 15.94 18.46 -5.05
C PRO A 121 14.78 17.52 -4.69
N PHE A 122 14.79 16.28 -5.16
CA PHE A 122 13.75 15.30 -4.84
C PHE A 122 13.87 14.78 -3.41
N TYR A 123 15.10 14.62 -2.90
CA TYR A 123 15.32 14.29 -1.49
C TYR A 123 14.86 15.41 -0.55
N LEU A 124 15.07 16.67 -0.94
CA LEU A 124 14.56 17.82 -0.18
C LEU A 124 13.02 17.81 -0.13
N GLN A 125 12.34 17.53 -1.24
CA GLN A 125 10.88 17.36 -1.26
C GLN A 125 10.42 16.21 -0.36
N ALA A 126 11.13 15.07 -0.37
CA ALA A 126 10.81 13.96 0.53
C ALA A 126 11.00 14.35 2.01
N ILE A 127 12.04 15.14 2.33
CA ILE A 127 12.27 15.66 3.68
C ILE A 127 11.14 16.62 4.09
N ASP A 128 10.65 17.46 3.18
CA ASP A 128 9.50 18.34 3.46
C ASP A 128 8.26 17.52 3.86
N GLU A 129 7.97 16.41 3.18
CA GLU A 129 6.88 15.50 3.58
C GLU A 129 7.14 14.85 4.95
N LEU A 130 8.38 14.42 5.24
CA LEU A 130 8.74 13.87 6.55
C LEU A 130 8.56 14.89 7.68
N ILE A 131 8.87 16.17 7.44
CA ILE A 131 8.66 17.23 8.43
C ILE A 131 7.16 17.36 8.73
N LYS A 132 6.29 17.34 7.72
CA LYS A 132 4.83 17.39 7.93
C LYS A 132 4.32 16.21 8.75
N ILE A 133 4.84 15.01 8.50
CA ILE A 133 4.50 13.79 9.25
C ILE A 133 4.96 13.91 10.71
N HIS A 134 6.24 14.25 10.93
CA HIS A 134 6.83 14.28 12.28
C HIS A 134 6.46 15.51 13.12
N TYR A 135 5.98 16.58 12.48
CA TYR A 135 5.59 17.81 13.18
C TYR A 135 4.08 18.00 13.19
N SER A 136 3.49 18.51 12.11
CA SER A 136 2.06 18.87 12.09
C SER A 136 1.14 17.68 12.34
N ALA A 137 1.40 16.54 11.70
CA ALA A 137 0.56 15.36 11.86
C ALA A 137 0.76 14.68 13.22
N THR A 138 1.96 14.74 13.80
CA THR A 138 2.22 14.13 15.12
C THR A 138 1.71 15.00 16.27
N GLN A 139 1.75 16.33 16.13
CA GLN A 139 1.23 17.25 17.15
C GLN A 139 -0.29 17.14 17.31
N ASP A 140 -1.00 16.87 16.22
CA ASP A 140 -2.44 16.60 16.25
C ASP A 140 -2.69 15.11 16.52
N MET A 141 -2.64 14.73 17.80
CA MET A 141 -2.94 13.37 18.26
C MET A 141 -4.45 13.09 18.25
N ASP A 142 -5.06 13.16 17.07
CA ASP A 142 -6.48 12.88 16.87
C ASP A 142 -6.81 11.44 17.31
N PRO A 143 -7.63 11.23 18.36
CA PRO A 143 -7.94 9.89 18.86
C PRO A 143 -8.69 9.01 17.87
N SER A 144 -9.24 9.58 16.80
CA SER A 144 -9.88 8.83 15.72
C SER A 144 -8.87 8.24 14.73
N CYS A 145 -7.66 8.78 14.66
CA CYS A 145 -6.59 8.27 13.81
C CYS A 145 -5.96 7.02 14.43
N THR A 146 -6.03 5.89 13.72
CA THR A 146 -5.54 4.61 14.22
C THR A 146 -4.04 4.58 14.47
N ALA A 147 -3.26 5.50 13.88
CA ALA A 147 -1.82 5.59 14.10
C ALA A 147 -1.46 5.81 15.58
N PHE A 148 -2.31 6.52 16.34
CA PHE A 148 -2.07 6.81 17.76
C PHE A 148 -2.59 5.72 18.70
N ALA A 149 -3.28 4.70 18.17
CA ALA A 149 -3.74 3.56 18.94
C ALA A 149 -2.76 2.36 18.90
N ILE A 150 -1.68 2.47 18.11
CA ILE A 150 -0.67 1.43 17.96
C ILE A 150 0.66 1.86 18.57
N GLU A 151 1.32 0.92 19.24
CA GLU A 151 2.66 1.10 19.79
C GLU A 151 3.49 -0.12 19.42
N PHE A 152 4.78 0.10 19.11
CA PHE A 152 5.72 -1.00 18.88
C PHE A 152 6.28 -1.51 20.22
N ASP A 153 5.39 -2.10 21.02
CA ASP A 153 5.71 -2.66 22.33
C ASP A 153 6.32 -4.08 22.24
N THR A 154 6.67 -4.67 23.38
CA THR A 154 7.21 -6.05 23.42
C THR A 154 6.24 -7.06 22.80
N LYS A 155 4.93 -6.88 22.97
CA LYS A 155 3.92 -7.79 22.44
C LYS A 155 3.89 -7.74 20.91
N LYS A 156 3.92 -6.53 20.34
CA LYS A 156 3.95 -6.31 18.89
C LYS A 156 5.25 -6.82 18.29
N LEU A 157 6.39 -6.57 18.93
CA LEU A 157 7.68 -7.13 18.52
C LEU A 157 7.65 -8.67 18.47
N LEU A 158 7.18 -9.32 19.53
CA LEU A 158 7.07 -10.79 19.57
C LEU A 158 6.11 -11.32 18.52
N TRP A 159 5.01 -10.60 18.25
CA TRP A 159 4.09 -10.95 17.17
C TRP A 159 4.78 -10.90 15.80
N GLU A 160 5.52 -9.83 15.49
CA GLU A 160 6.27 -9.68 14.22
C GLU A 160 7.34 -10.77 14.07
N MET A 161 8.07 -11.11 15.14
CA MET A 161 9.07 -12.18 15.13
C MET A 161 8.44 -13.56 14.86
N ASN A 162 7.29 -13.85 15.48
CA ASN A 162 6.57 -15.10 15.22
C ASN A 162 5.98 -15.14 13.81
N TYR A 163 5.46 -14.01 13.31
CA TYR A 163 4.99 -13.91 11.93
C TYR A 163 6.13 -14.18 10.94
N GLY A 164 7.31 -13.59 11.18
CA GLY A 164 8.53 -13.87 10.42
C GLY A 164 8.93 -15.35 10.50
N ARG A 165 8.94 -15.95 11.69
CA ARG A 165 9.23 -17.38 11.86
C ARG A 165 8.30 -18.24 11.00
N GLN A 166 7.00 -18.01 11.10
CA GLN A 166 6.00 -18.80 10.39
C GLN A 166 6.08 -18.63 8.86
N HIS A 167 6.15 -17.39 8.37
CA HIS A 167 6.02 -17.13 6.94
C HIS A 167 7.35 -17.12 6.19
N LEU A 168 8.42 -16.63 6.81
CA LEU A 168 9.74 -16.58 6.18
C LEU A 168 10.53 -17.87 6.42
N LEU A 169 10.64 -18.33 7.67
CA LEU A 169 11.53 -19.45 8.01
C LEU A 169 10.86 -20.80 7.78
N GLU A 170 9.65 -21.00 8.30
CA GLU A 170 8.94 -22.27 8.18
C GLU A 170 8.32 -22.44 6.78
N ALA A 171 7.53 -21.47 6.29
CA ALA A 171 6.82 -21.63 5.03
C ALA A 171 7.70 -21.44 3.78
N LEU A 172 8.56 -20.42 3.74
CA LEU A 172 9.43 -20.16 2.58
C LEU A 172 10.80 -20.84 2.72
N GLY A 173 11.38 -20.82 3.91
CA GLY A 173 12.70 -21.39 4.20
C GLY A 173 12.69 -22.89 4.51
N GLU A 174 11.52 -23.51 4.68
CA GLU A 174 11.33 -24.93 5.06
C GLU A 174 12.12 -25.33 6.33
N VAL A 175 12.38 -24.37 7.23
CA VAL A 175 13.09 -24.60 8.49
C VAL A 175 12.13 -25.16 9.53
N SER A 176 12.50 -26.28 10.17
CA SER A 176 11.77 -26.83 11.30
C SER A 176 12.41 -26.43 12.62
N PHE A 177 11.59 -25.95 13.55
CA PHE A 177 12.00 -25.61 14.91
C PHE A 177 11.61 -26.74 15.87
N SER A 178 12.47 -27.03 16.83
CA SER A 178 12.18 -27.97 17.92
C SER A 178 11.49 -27.26 19.10
N ASP A 179 10.86 -28.02 20.00
CA ASP A 179 10.25 -27.45 21.22
C ASP A 179 11.28 -26.71 22.11
N SER A 180 12.57 -27.02 21.99
CA SER A 180 13.64 -26.27 22.68
C SER A 180 13.91 -24.89 22.10
N ASP A 181 13.52 -24.63 20.84
CA ASP A 181 13.74 -23.35 20.15
C ASP A 181 12.58 -22.36 20.35
N SER A 182 11.53 -22.77 21.06
CA SER A 182 10.30 -21.97 21.31
C SER A 182 10.32 -21.19 22.63
N LYS A 183 11.49 -21.04 23.28
CA LYS A 183 11.66 -20.37 24.57
C LYS A 183 12.11 -18.93 24.47
#